data_AF-A0AAN2WI36-F1
#
_entry.id   AF-A0AAN2WI36-F1
#
_cell.length_a   1.000
_cell.length_b   1.000
_cell.length_c   1.000
_cell.angle_alpha   90.00
_cell.angle_beta   90.00
_cell.angle_gamma   90.00
#
_symmetry.space_group_name_H-M   'P 1'
#
loop_
_entity.id
_entity.type
_entity.pdbx_description
1 polymer ?
#
loop_
_entity_poly.entity_id
_entity_poly.type
_entity_poly.pdbx_seq_one_letter_code
_entity_poly.pdbx_strand_id
1 'polypeptide(L)'
;AFKIYQEEVESVTEIINLIRTNIIADDVFLNNFSSFKTTNKLRLRYILKKINDSYSKEIAVLNDNNKIHLEHIMPIKADGWDIIKEEHEEYLWKIGNLTLLGSEYNKKSTNKIFNDKKDIYEYSEVQLTRKLLDYDEWNIDVIKERQVELAELAVNIWKV
;
A
#
# COMPACT_ATOMS: atom_id res chain seq x y z
N ALA A 1 23.38 -1.64 11.29
CA ALA A 1 23.64 -0.30 11.86
C ALA A 1 24.64 -0.36 13.01
N PHE A 2 24.34 -1.09 14.11
CA PHE A 2 25.23 -1.18 15.27
C PHE A 2 26.64 -1.70 14.95
N LYS A 3 26.78 -2.82 14.22
CA LYS A 3 28.09 -3.39 13.84
C LYS A 3 28.91 -2.53 12.88
N ILE A 4 28.24 -1.77 12.01
CA ILE A 4 28.88 -0.79 11.11
C ILE A 4 29.42 0.39 11.93
N TYR A 5 28.65 0.86 12.92
CA TYR A 5 29.05 1.94 13.82
C TYR A 5 30.22 1.54 14.73
N GLN A 6 30.35 0.26 15.08
CA GLN A 6 31.46 -0.29 15.86
C GLN A 6 32.70 -0.65 15.01
N GLU A 7 32.70 -0.32 13.72
CA GLU A 7 33.79 -0.67 12.77
C GLU A 7 34.05 -2.19 12.67
N GLU A 8 33.10 -3.04 13.09
CA GLU A 8 33.22 -4.51 12.99
C GLU A 8 33.05 -5.03 11.55
N VAL A 9 32.59 -4.16 10.65
CA VAL A 9 32.27 -4.48 9.25
C VAL A 9 32.65 -3.28 8.39
N GLU A 10 33.71 -3.42 7.60
CA GLU A 10 34.31 -2.31 6.87
C GLU A 10 34.08 -2.39 5.35
N SER A 11 33.76 -3.56 4.82
CA SER A 11 33.55 -3.74 3.38
C SER A 11 32.08 -3.75 2.97
N VAL A 12 31.79 -3.16 1.80
CA VAL A 12 30.46 -3.20 1.17
C VAL A 12 29.97 -4.64 1.01
N THR A 13 30.86 -5.57 0.68
CA THR A 13 30.55 -6.99 0.53
C THR A 13 30.06 -7.63 1.82
N GLU A 14 30.71 -7.36 2.96
CA GLU A 14 30.29 -7.90 4.25
C GLU A 14 28.97 -7.28 4.72
N ILE A 15 28.75 -5.99 4.48
CA ILE A 15 27.47 -5.33 4.75
C ILE A 15 26.35 -5.99 3.95
N ILE A 16 26.56 -6.20 2.64
CA ILE A 16 25.59 -6.88 1.77
C ILE A 16 25.34 -8.31 2.26
N ASN A 17 26.38 -9.06 2.63
CA ASN A 17 26.23 -10.43 3.13
C ASN A 17 25.46 -10.47 4.46
N LEU A 18 25.74 -9.55 5.39
CA LEU A 18 24.98 -9.44 6.65
C LEU A 18 23.52 -9.09 6.40
N ILE A 19 23.24 -8.17 5.48
CA ILE A 19 21.86 -7.87 5.09
C ILE A 19 21.21 -9.13 4.53
N ARG A 20 21.85 -9.82 3.59
CA ARG A 20 21.35 -11.06 2.98
C ARG A 20 21.07 -12.17 4.00
N THR A 21 21.92 -12.34 5.01
CA THR A 21 21.67 -13.33 6.08
C THR A 21 20.43 -13.04 6.93
N ASN A 22 19.93 -11.80 6.92
CA ASN A 22 18.72 -11.39 7.63
C ASN A 22 17.51 -11.26 6.69
N ILE A 23 17.64 -11.63 5.42
CA ILE A 23 16.52 -11.65 4.48
C ILE A 23 15.70 -12.91 4.74
N ILE A 24 14.39 -12.72 4.88
CA ILE A 24 13.43 -13.81 4.99
C ILE A 24 13.14 -14.41 3.61
N ALA A 25 12.77 -15.68 3.56
CA ALA A 25 12.37 -16.34 2.32
C ALA A 25 11.08 -15.73 1.73
N ASP A 26 10.89 -15.86 0.41
CA ASP A 26 9.79 -15.23 -0.33
C ASP A 26 8.41 -15.66 0.20
N ASP A 27 8.25 -16.93 0.61
CA ASP A 27 7.01 -17.46 1.20
C ASP A 27 6.72 -16.84 2.58
N VAL A 28 7.75 -16.66 3.41
CA VAL A 28 7.66 -15.97 4.70
C VAL A 28 7.32 -14.49 4.48
N PHE A 29 7.95 -13.84 3.49
CA PHE A 29 7.62 -12.47 3.12
C PHE A 29 6.18 -12.33 2.67
N LEU A 30 5.71 -13.22 1.78
CA LEU A 30 4.35 -13.24 1.27
C LEU A 30 3.34 -13.35 2.42
N ASN A 31 3.51 -14.32 3.31
CA ASN A 31 2.62 -14.54 4.46
C ASN A 31 2.60 -13.32 5.42
N ASN A 32 3.77 -12.74 5.69
CA ASN A 32 3.87 -11.55 6.52
C ASN A 32 3.19 -10.34 5.87
N PHE A 33 3.37 -10.15 4.56
CA PHE A 33 2.75 -9.05 3.83
C PHE A 33 1.24 -9.22 3.72
N SER A 34 0.73 -10.43 3.46
CA SER A 34 -0.71 -10.71 3.38
C SER A 34 -1.47 -10.40 4.67
N SER A 35 -0.82 -10.43 5.82
CA SER A 35 -1.42 -10.03 7.11
C SER A 35 -1.04 -8.61 7.56
N PHE A 36 -0.10 -7.97 6.87
CA PHE A 36 0.50 -6.71 7.28
C PHE A 36 -0.51 -5.55 7.32
N LYS A 37 -0.47 -4.81 8.43
CA LYS A 37 -1.10 -3.50 8.58
C LYS A 37 -0.21 -2.57 9.39
N THR A 38 -0.32 -1.28 9.14
CA THR A 38 0.36 -0.25 9.94
C THR A 38 -0.39 1.06 9.79
N THR A 39 -0.32 1.92 10.81
CA THR A 39 -0.81 3.30 10.73
C THR A 39 0.28 4.28 10.32
N ASN A 40 1.52 3.81 10.11
CA ASN A 40 2.64 4.64 9.70
C ASN A 40 2.48 5.07 8.23
N LYS A 41 1.96 6.29 8.05
CA LYS A 41 1.66 6.87 6.73
C LYS A 41 2.88 6.96 5.81
N LEU A 42 4.08 7.22 6.33
CA LEU A 42 5.30 7.28 5.51
C LEU A 42 5.63 5.91 4.92
N ARG A 43 5.52 4.86 5.74
CA ARG A 43 5.73 3.47 5.30
C ARG A 43 4.67 3.05 4.27
N LEU A 44 3.39 3.32 4.54
CA LEU A 44 2.30 3.01 3.61
C LEU A 44 2.47 3.70 2.26
N ARG A 45 2.79 4.99 2.26
CA ARG A 45 3.05 5.75 1.03
C ARG A 45 4.21 5.15 0.24
N TYR A 46 5.31 4.80 0.90
CA TYR A 46 6.44 4.17 0.25
C TYR A 46 6.04 2.85 -0.42
N ILE A 47 5.32 1.97 0.31
CA ILE A 47 4.87 0.67 -0.19
C ILE A 47 3.95 0.85 -1.41
N LEU A 48 2.89 1.66 -1.28
CA LEU A 48 1.93 1.89 -2.36
C LEU A 48 2.57 2.56 -3.57
N LYS A 49 3.57 3.44 -3.34
CA LYS A 49 4.34 4.04 -4.43
C LYS A 49 5.13 2.98 -5.20
N LYS A 50 5.87 2.11 -4.49
CA LYS A 50 6.63 1.02 -5.14
C LYS A 50 5.74 0.06 -5.90
N ILE A 51 4.54 -0.23 -5.38
CA ILE A 51 3.52 -1.01 -6.08
C ILE A 51 3.03 -0.26 -7.33
N ASN A 52 2.69 1.03 -7.22
CA ASN A 52 2.26 1.80 -8.39
C ASN A 52 3.36 1.86 -9.48
N ASP A 53 4.61 2.06 -9.08
CA ASP A 53 5.78 2.13 -9.97
C ASP A 53 6.03 0.80 -10.72
N SER A 54 5.52 -0.34 -10.23
CA SER A 54 5.58 -1.62 -10.94
C SER A 54 4.57 -1.71 -12.09
N TYR A 55 3.46 -0.97 -12.01
CA TYR A 55 2.46 -0.88 -13.09
C TYR A 55 2.81 0.18 -14.13
N SER A 56 3.30 1.35 -13.72
CA SER A 56 3.73 2.41 -14.63
C SER A 56 4.84 3.24 -14.01
N LYS A 57 5.90 3.45 -14.79
CA LYS A 57 7.04 4.31 -14.43
C LYS A 57 6.79 5.80 -14.71
N GLU A 58 5.72 6.15 -15.42
CA GLU A 58 5.44 7.55 -15.82
C GLU A 58 5.12 8.44 -14.61
N ILE A 59 4.65 7.88 -13.49
CA ILE A 59 4.32 8.63 -12.27
C ILE A 59 5.55 8.84 -11.35
N ALA A 60 6.76 8.67 -11.89
CA ALA A 60 7.98 9.12 -11.20
C ALA A 60 7.94 10.62 -10.84
N VAL A 61 7.07 11.41 -11.50
CA VAL A 61 6.97 12.88 -11.39
C VAL A 61 6.24 13.38 -10.14
N LEU A 62 5.50 12.54 -9.40
CA LEU A 62 4.75 12.99 -8.21
C LEU A 62 5.48 12.68 -6.90
N ASN A 63 6.74 13.11 -6.79
CA ASN A 63 7.49 13.11 -5.52
C ASN A 63 7.03 14.20 -4.53
N ASP A 64 6.10 15.06 -4.93
CA ASP A 64 5.54 16.07 -4.05
C ASP A 64 4.48 15.46 -3.12
N ASN A 65 4.84 15.32 -1.85
CA ASN A 65 3.93 14.82 -0.81
C ASN A 65 2.68 15.69 -0.61
N ASN A 66 2.69 16.94 -1.09
CA ASN A 66 1.52 17.80 -1.07
C ASN A 66 0.51 17.47 -2.19
N LYS A 67 0.98 16.81 -3.27
CA LYS A 67 0.16 16.50 -4.45
C LYS A 67 -0.50 15.13 -4.38
N ILE A 68 0.20 14.10 -3.87
CA ILE A 68 -0.38 12.77 -3.67
C ILE A 68 -0.60 12.51 -2.18
N HIS A 69 -1.76 11.97 -1.82
CA HIS A 69 -2.16 11.59 -0.47
C HIS A 69 -2.49 10.11 -0.37
N LEU A 70 -2.42 9.58 0.85
CA LEU A 70 -2.93 8.25 1.19
C LEU A 70 -4.45 8.31 1.26
N GLU A 71 -5.13 7.44 0.53
CA GLU A 71 -6.59 7.33 0.51
C GLU A 71 -7.04 5.97 1.07
N HIS A 72 -8.08 5.99 1.90
CA HIS A 72 -8.79 4.79 2.32
C HIS A 72 -9.94 4.55 1.33
N ILE A 73 -10.07 3.33 0.82
CA ILE A 73 -11.07 3.04 -0.21
C ILE A 73 -12.45 2.92 0.46
N MET A 74 -12.54 1.99 1.39
CA MET A 74 -13.33 2.04 2.62
C MET A 74 -13.48 3.42 3.31
N PRO A 75 -14.71 3.82 3.70
CA PRO A 75 -14.95 4.90 4.66
C PRO A 75 -14.21 4.74 6.00
N ILE A 76 -13.61 5.82 6.50
CA ILE A 76 -12.97 5.87 7.82
C ILE A 76 -14.02 5.80 8.93
N LYS A 77 -15.15 6.49 8.75
CA LYS A 77 -16.34 6.29 9.57
C LYS A 77 -17.28 5.39 8.80
N ALA A 78 -17.72 4.29 9.39
CA ALA A 78 -18.61 3.30 8.78
C ALA A 78 -20.05 3.83 8.54
N ASP A 79 -20.25 5.15 8.52
CA ASP A 79 -21.55 5.76 8.30
C ASP A 79 -22.02 5.40 6.87
N GLY A 80 -23.08 4.59 6.77
CA GLY A 80 -23.62 4.15 5.47
C GLY A 80 -22.87 3.00 4.81
N TRP A 81 -21.96 2.33 5.53
CA TRP A 81 -21.38 1.06 5.09
C TRP A 81 -21.64 -0.01 6.14
N ASP A 82 -22.42 -1.02 5.77
CA ASP A 82 -22.86 -2.06 6.69
C ASP A 82 -21.69 -3.01 7.01
N ILE A 83 -21.04 -2.77 8.16
CA ILE A 83 -19.90 -3.53 8.64
C ILE A 83 -19.85 -3.50 10.17
N ILE A 84 -19.47 -4.63 10.77
CA ILE A 84 -19.26 -4.67 12.22
C ILE A 84 -17.97 -3.95 12.60
N LYS A 85 -17.96 -3.36 13.80
CA LYS A 85 -16.86 -2.50 14.25
C LYS A 85 -15.51 -3.24 14.27
N GLU A 86 -15.51 -4.49 14.69
CA GLU A 86 -14.31 -5.30 14.82
C GLU A 86 -13.64 -5.56 13.45
N GLU A 87 -14.43 -5.84 12.42
CA GLU A 87 -13.93 -5.99 11.06
C GLU A 87 -13.44 -4.66 10.50
N HIS A 88 -14.20 -3.58 10.70
CA HIS A 88 -13.78 -2.25 10.29
C HIS A 88 -12.39 -1.90 10.86
N GLU A 89 -12.18 -2.06 12.16
CA GLU A 89 -10.90 -1.77 12.82
C GLU A 89 -9.75 -2.69 12.34
N GLU A 90 -10.04 -3.95 12.02
CA GLU A 90 -9.04 -4.89 11.51
C GLU A 90 -8.55 -4.53 10.10
N TYR A 91 -9.48 -4.15 9.21
CA TYR A 91 -9.21 -3.98 7.78
C TYR A 91 -8.94 -2.55 7.35
N LEU A 92 -9.27 -1.54 8.17
CA LEU A 92 -9.10 -0.12 7.84
C LEU A 92 -7.68 0.21 7.33
N TRP A 93 -6.66 -0.31 8.01
CA TRP A 93 -5.24 -0.01 7.74
C TRP A 93 -4.48 -1.11 6.99
N LYS A 94 -5.20 -2.08 6.40
CA LYS A 94 -4.60 -3.07 5.49
C LYS A 94 -4.21 -2.37 4.19
N ILE A 95 -3.10 -2.78 3.59
CA ILE A 95 -2.60 -2.20 2.32
C ILE A 95 -3.61 -2.41 1.19
N GLY A 96 -4.29 -3.56 1.17
CA GLY A 96 -5.37 -3.89 0.25
C GLY A 96 -6.53 -2.91 0.31
N ASN A 97 -6.70 -2.19 1.42
CA ASN A 97 -7.73 -1.16 1.57
C ASN A 97 -7.25 0.28 1.26
N LEU A 98 -5.99 0.44 0.89
CA LEU A 98 -5.36 1.74 0.70
C LEU A 98 -4.95 1.96 -0.75
N THR A 99 -4.92 3.24 -1.15
CA THR A 99 -4.38 3.67 -2.43
C THR A 99 -3.73 5.07 -2.33
N LEU A 100 -3.20 5.56 -3.45
CA LEU A 100 -2.65 6.90 -3.60
C LEU A 100 -3.56 7.77 -4.47
N LEU A 101 -3.87 8.98 -4.02
CA LEU A 101 -4.82 9.85 -4.73
C LEU A 101 -4.34 11.31 -4.74
N GLY A 102 -4.55 12.00 -5.86
CA GLY A 102 -4.25 13.43 -5.98
C GLY A 102 -5.01 14.28 -4.96
N SER A 103 -4.41 15.36 -4.47
CA SER A 103 -4.96 16.23 -3.41
C SER A 103 -6.35 16.79 -3.76
N GLU A 104 -6.53 17.21 -5.01
CA GLU A 104 -7.80 17.70 -5.54
C GLU A 104 -8.91 16.64 -5.54
N TYR A 105 -8.54 15.37 -5.76
CA TYR A 105 -9.47 14.24 -5.78
C TYR A 105 -9.73 13.70 -4.37
N ASN A 106 -8.70 13.65 -3.52
CA ASN A 106 -8.80 13.22 -2.13
C ASN A 106 -9.77 14.09 -1.33
N LYS A 107 -9.73 15.42 -1.55
CA LYS A 107 -10.69 16.37 -0.96
C LYS A 107 -12.14 16.16 -1.41
N LYS A 108 -12.37 15.55 -2.57
CA LYS A 108 -13.72 15.19 -3.07
C LYS A 108 -14.18 13.81 -2.60
N SER A 109 -13.22 12.90 -2.39
CA SER A 109 -13.43 11.51 -1.97
C SER A 109 -13.88 11.42 -0.51
N THR A 110 -13.19 12.13 0.39
CA THR A 110 -13.51 12.22 1.83
C THR A 110 -13.94 10.89 2.46
N ASN A 111 -15.12 10.82 3.10
CA ASN A 111 -15.67 9.62 3.75
C ASN A 111 -16.74 8.92 2.91
N LYS A 112 -16.75 9.12 1.59
CA LYS A 112 -17.72 8.47 0.71
C LYS A 112 -17.55 6.95 0.69
N ILE A 113 -18.61 6.24 0.34
CA ILE A 113 -18.54 4.81 0.04
C ILE A 113 -17.82 4.59 -1.30
N PHE A 114 -17.31 3.37 -1.52
CA PHE A 114 -16.52 3.03 -2.70
C PHE A 114 -17.21 3.38 -4.02
N ASN A 115 -18.50 3.07 -4.17
CA ASN A 115 -19.24 3.32 -5.40
C ASN A 115 -19.19 4.81 -5.81
N ASP A 116 -19.38 5.72 -4.85
CA ASP A 116 -19.29 7.16 -5.11
C ASP A 116 -17.84 7.63 -5.36
N LYS A 117 -16.85 6.87 -4.89
CA LYS A 117 -15.42 7.16 -5.10
C LYS A 117 -14.95 6.68 -6.47
N LYS A 118 -15.58 5.66 -7.08
CA LYS A 118 -15.21 5.15 -8.42
C LYS A 118 -15.23 6.29 -9.46
N ASP A 119 -16.27 7.12 -9.44
CA ASP A 119 -16.38 8.30 -10.32
C ASP A 119 -15.20 9.27 -10.16
N ILE A 120 -14.63 9.37 -8.96
CA ILE A 120 -13.48 10.23 -8.68
C ILE A 120 -12.18 9.55 -9.15
N TYR A 121 -12.07 8.24 -8.93
CA TYR A 121 -10.90 7.44 -9.31
C TYR A 121 -10.69 7.39 -10.82
N GLU A 122 -11.76 7.51 -11.61
CA GLU A 122 -11.68 7.62 -13.07
C GLU A 122 -10.77 8.77 -13.52
N TYR A 123 -10.73 9.88 -12.81
CA TYR A 123 -9.86 11.02 -13.18
C TYR A 123 -8.44 10.92 -12.61
N SER A 124 -8.13 9.86 -11.85
CA SER A 124 -6.80 9.69 -11.28
C SER A 124 -5.80 9.23 -12.32
N GLU A 125 -4.62 9.85 -12.34
CA GLU A 125 -3.50 9.35 -13.14
C GLU A 125 -2.78 8.17 -12.45
N VAL A 126 -3.02 7.95 -11.15
CA VAL A 126 -2.40 6.87 -10.37
C VAL A 126 -2.93 5.51 -10.83
N GLN A 127 -2.08 4.72 -11.48
CA GLN A 127 -2.47 3.41 -12.02
C GLN A 127 -2.99 2.44 -10.95
N LEU A 128 -2.36 2.43 -9.76
CA LEU A 128 -2.84 1.65 -8.62
C LEU A 128 -4.30 2.00 -8.22
N THR A 129 -4.68 3.27 -8.38
CA THR A 129 -6.04 3.77 -8.11
C THR A 129 -6.97 3.49 -9.29
N ARG A 130 -6.50 3.64 -10.54
CA ARG A 130 -7.31 3.32 -11.73
C ARG A 130 -7.72 1.85 -11.78
N LYS A 131 -6.86 0.93 -11.33
CA LYS A 131 -7.19 -0.49 -11.17
C LYS A 131 -8.35 -0.75 -10.22
N LEU A 132 -8.69 0.19 -9.33
CA LEU A 132 -9.86 0.03 -8.47
C LEU A 132 -11.17 0.09 -9.25
N LEU A 133 -11.18 0.62 -10.48
CA LEU A 133 -12.40 0.70 -11.29
C LEU A 133 -12.89 -0.68 -11.74
N ASP A 134 -12.00 -1.68 -11.73
CA ASP A 134 -12.27 -3.06 -12.13
C ASP A 134 -13.10 -3.83 -11.08
N TYR A 135 -13.21 -3.33 -9.85
CA TYR A 135 -14.03 -3.95 -8.81
C TYR A 135 -15.45 -3.37 -8.79
N ASP A 136 -16.46 -4.23 -8.73
CA ASP A 136 -17.87 -3.81 -8.70
C ASP A 136 -18.33 -3.33 -7.33
N GLU A 137 -17.77 -3.92 -6.27
CA GLU A 137 -18.09 -3.60 -4.88
C GLU A 137 -16.81 -3.54 -4.03
N TRP A 138 -16.97 -3.02 -2.82
CA TRP A 138 -15.89 -3.01 -1.83
C TRP A 138 -16.44 -3.56 -0.52
N ASN A 139 -15.97 -4.76 -0.17
CA ASN A 139 -16.27 -5.43 1.08
C ASN A 139 -14.98 -6.05 1.64
N ILE A 140 -15.09 -6.74 2.78
CA ILE A 140 -13.93 -7.33 3.46
C ILE A 140 -13.24 -8.40 2.61
N ASP A 141 -13.98 -9.18 1.85
CA ASP A 141 -13.38 -10.25 1.04
C ASP A 141 -12.60 -9.68 -0.15
N VAL A 142 -13.09 -8.61 -0.78
CA VAL A 142 -12.34 -7.84 -1.79
C VAL A 142 -11.07 -7.24 -1.20
N ILE A 143 -11.11 -6.71 0.03
CA ILE A 143 -9.90 -6.18 0.70
C ILE A 143 -8.87 -7.27 0.94
N LYS A 144 -9.30 -8.47 1.38
CA LYS A 144 -8.41 -9.61 1.60
C LYS A 144 -7.79 -10.09 0.29
N GLU A 145 -8.60 -10.26 -0.75
CA GLU A 145 -8.15 -10.67 -2.08
C GLU A 145 -7.10 -9.69 -2.61
N ARG A 146 -7.43 -8.40 -2.63
CA ARG A 146 -6.48 -7.37 -3.07
C ARG A 146 -5.22 -7.33 -2.19
N GLN A 147 -5.33 -7.54 -0.88
CA GLN A 147 -4.15 -7.61 -0.02
C GLN A 147 -3.20 -8.73 -0.44
N VAL A 148 -3.72 -9.90 -0.82
CA VAL A 148 -2.95 -11.03 -1.33
C VAL A 148 -2.33 -10.71 -2.69
N GLU A 149 -3.09 -10.15 -3.64
CA GLU A 149 -2.57 -9.72 -4.93
C GLU A 149 -1.39 -8.73 -4.79
N LEU A 150 -1.55 -7.76 -3.88
CA LEU A 150 -0.48 -6.80 -3.59
C LEU A 150 0.73 -7.46 -2.92
N ALA A 151 0.53 -8.51 -2.13
CA ALA A 151 1.60 -9.29 -1.52
C ALA A 151 2.41 -10.07 -2.57
N GLU A 152 1.74 -10.66 -3.56
CA GLU A 152 2.39 -11.36 -4.67
C GLU A 152 3.23 -10.41 -5.54
N LEU A 153 2.71 -9.20 -5.79
CA LEU A 153 3.47 -8.14 -6.45
C LEU A 153 4.66 -7.69 -5.59
N ALA A 154 4.46 -7.56 -4.27
CA ALA A 154 5.49 -7.15 -3.34
C ALA A 154 6.70 -8.09 -3.35
N VAL A 155 6.49 -9.41 -3.40
CA VAL A 155 7.57 -10.40 -3.53
C VAL A 155 8.47 -10.08 -4.72
N ASN A 156 7.89 -9.72 -5.86
CA ASN A 156 8.65 -9.41 -7.08
C ASN A 156 9.33 -8.02 -7.02
N ILE A 157 8.71 -7.05 -6.37
CA ILE A 157 9.24 -5.68 -6.23
C ILE A 157 10.48 -5.64 -5.34
N TRP A 158 10.48 -6.42 -4.25
CA TRP A 158 11.54 -6.42 -3.24
C TRP A 158 12.41 -7.67 -3.26
N LYS A 159 12.39 -8.41 -4.37
CA LYS A 159 13.27 -9.56 -4.58
C LYS A 159 14.74 -9.14 -4.55
N VAL A 160 15.57 -9.87 -3.79
CA VAL A 160 17.01 -9.60 -3.58
C VAL A 160 17.90 -10.67 -4.21
#